data_AF-A0A6P8WYM4-F1
#
_entry.id   AF-A0A6P8WYM4-F1
#
_cell.length_a   1.000
_cell.length_b   1.000
_cell.length_c   1.000
_cell.angle_alpha   90.00
_cell.angle_beta   90.00
_cell.angle_gamma   90.00
#
_symmetry.space_group_name_H-M   'P 1'
#
loop_
_entity.id
_entity.type
_entity.pdbx_description
1 polymer ?
#
loop_
_entity_poly.entity_id
_entity_poly.type
_entity_poly.pdbx_seq_one_letter_code
_entity_poly.pdbx_strand_id
1 'polypeptide(L)'
;MYLQKKYQNVLLMCLLCWQITETLTANCCQEGATQANPLDCTQYYVCSGGVLVSQSCPSGDYWNAGTCEQNNGQCCPGSCSGDELQVDPQNCAAYYQCVNGQIVNQKCATGTYFDTSIKACVVDSEGICVG
;
A
#
# COMPACT_ATOMS: atom_id res chain seq x y z
N MET A 1 -39.94 10.33 -30.45
CA MET A 1 -39.84 10.27 -28.97
C MET A 1 -38.65 9.40 -28.49
N TYR A 2 -37.52 9.36 -29.21
CA TYR A 2 -36.30 8.63 -28.82
C TYR A 2 -35.13 9.56 -28.40
N LEU A 3 -35.21 10.85 -28.78
CA LEU A 3 -34.17 11.86 -28.54
C LEU A 3 -34.21 12.49 -27.13
N GLN A 4 -35.35 12.43 -26.42
CA GLN A 4 -35.51 13.02 -25.08
C GLN A 4 -35.03 12.08 -23.94
N LYS A 5 -35.14 10.75 -24.10
CA LYS A 5 -34.60 9.75 -23.15
C LYS A 5 -33.07 9.69 -23.14
N LYS A 6 -32.43 9.97 -24.29
CA LYS A 6 -30.97 10.03 -24.40
C LYS A 6 -30.41 11.25 -23.64
N TYR A 7 -31.12 12.38 -23.69
CA TYR A 7 -30.76 13.61 -22.98
C TYR A 7 -30.96 13.50 -21.46
N GLN A 8 -32.01 12.84 -20.98
CA GLN A 8 -32.23 12.62 -19.54
C GLN A 8 -31.16 11.70 -18.91
N ASN A 9 -30.71 10.67 -19.63
CA ASN A 9 -29.66 9.76 -19.14
C ASN A 9 -28.27 10.40 -19.16
N VAL A 10 -27.99 11.32 -20.09
CA VAL A 10 -26.73 12.08 -20.15
C VAL A 10 -26.66 13.12 -19.02
N LEU A 11 -27.79 13.76 -18.68
CA LEU A 11 -27.85 14.74 -17.59
C LEU A 11 -27.64 14.10 -16.20
N LEU A 12 -28.18 12.89 -15.98
CA LEU A 12 -27.98 12.13 -14.74
C LEU A 12 -26.54 11.62 -14.61
N MET A 13 -25.92 11.20 -15.72
CA MET A 13 -24.50 10.81 -15.77
C MET A 13 -23.57 11.99 -15.47
N CYS A 14 -23.87 13.20 -15.97
CA CYS A 14 -23.07 14.40 -15.67
C CYS A 14 -23.18 14.86 -14.20
N LEU A 15 -24.36 14.76 -13.59
CA LEU A 15 -24.56 15.11 -12.18
C LEU A 15 -23.88 14.13 -11.21
N LEU A 16 -23.82 12.84 -11.56
CA LEU A 16 -23.02 11.86 -10.84
C LEU A 16 -21.52 12.09 -11.08
N CYS A 17 -21.11 12.55 -12.26
CA CYS A 17 -19.71 12.86 -12.55
C CYS A 17 -19.20 14.13 -11.83
N TRP A 18 -20.07 15.03 -11.37
CA TRP A 18 -19.69 16.13 -10.46
C TRP A 18 -19.57 15.74 -8.98
N GLN A 19 -20.19 14.63 -8.56
CA GLN A 19 -19.97 14.08 -7.21
C GLN A 19 -18.73 13.18 -7.15
N ILE A 20 -18.24 12.74 -8.30
CA ILE A 20 -16.97 12.02 -8.44
C ILE A 20 -15.93 13.01 -8.98
N THR A 21 -15.81 14.20 -8.38
CA THR A 21 -14.50 14.84 -8.28
C THR A 21 -13.75 14.22 -7.10
N GLU A 22 -13.75 12.89 -7.01
CA GLU A 22 -12.67 12.21 -6.31
C GLU A 22 -11.46 12.45 -7.20
N THR A 23 -10.62 13.38 -6.77
CA THR A 23 -9.31 13.56 -7.34
C THR A 23 -8.69 12.17 -7.48
N LEU A 24 -8.56 11.70 -8.72
CA LEU A 24 -7.80 10.50 -9.06
C LEU A 24 -6.32 10.80 -8.88
N THR A 25 -5.94 11.33 -7.72
CA THR A 25 -4.58 11.22 -7.22
C THR A 25 -4.43 9.76 -6.89
N ALA A 26 -3.64 9.06 -7.71
CA ALA A 26 -3.21 7.70 -7.42
C ALA A 26 -2.46 7.73 -6.07
N ASN A 27 -3.20 7.56 -4.99
CA ASN A 27 -2.65 7.49 -3.65
C ASN A 27 -2.03 6.10 -3.52
N CYS A 28 -0.74 6.03 -3.17
CA CYS A 28 -0.01 4.76 -3.04
C CYS A 28 -0.60 3.86 -1.93
N CYS A 29 -1.33 4.46 -0.99
CA CYS A 29 -2.01 3.78 0.10
C CYS A 29 -3.39 4.40 0.39
N GLN A 30 -4.25 3.63 1.07
CA GLN A 30 -5.54 4.11 1.56
C GLN A 30 -5.34 4.89 2.86
N GLU A 31 -5.95 6.07 3.01
CA GLU A 31 -5.77 6.93 4.18
C GLU A 31 -6.02 6.17 5.50
N GLY A 32 -5.11 6.32 6.47
CA GLY A 32 -5.16 5.62 7.74
C GLY A 32 -4.77 4.14 7.71
N ALA A 33 -4.52 3.55 6.53
CA ALA A 33 -4.00 2.19 6.44
C ALA A 33 -2.63 2.08 7.13
N THR A 34 -2.38 0.94 7.78
CA THR A 34 -1.14 0.70 8.53
C THR A 34 -0.40 -0.50 8.00
N GLN A 35 0.93 -0.45 8.02
CA GLN A 35 1.82 -1.56 7.63
C GLN A 35 2.92 -1.73 8.67
N ALA A 36 3.23 -2.98 9.06
CA ALA A 36 4.36 -3.25 9.93
C ALA A 36 5.68 -2.90 9.22
N ASN A 37 6.68 -2.39 9.95
CA ASN A 37 8.01 -2.29 9.38
C ASN A 37 8.67 -3.69 9.44
N PRO A 38 9.01 -4.30 8.28
CA PRO A 38 9.53 -5.66 8.24
C PRO A 38 10.92 -5.78 8.86
N LEU A 39 11.68 -4.68 8.98
CA LEU A 39 13.04 -4.69 9.50
C LEU A 39 13.15 -4.23 10.96
N ASP A 40 12.13 -3.55 11.47
CA ASP A 40 12.12 -2.98 12.82
C ASP A 40 10.70 -2.99 13.40
N CYS A 41 10.37 -3.98 14.23
CA CYS A 41 9.02 -4.06 14.82
C CYS A 41 8.73 -2.98 15.87
N THR A 42 9.69 -2.12 16.23
CA THR A 42 9.39 -0.92 17.03
C THR A 42 8.80 0.21 16.18
N GLN A 43 8.76 0.02 14.86
CA GLN A 43 8.22 0.95 13.89
C GLN A 43 7.07 0.34 13.07
N TYR A 44 6.24 1.22 12.56
CA TYR A 44 5.18 0.91 11.61
C TYR A 44 5.00 2.09 10.66
N TYR A 45 4.24 1.89 9.60
CA TYR A 45 3.86 2.93 8.67
C TYR A 45 2.38 3.21 8.80
N VAL A 46 1.99 4.49 8.69
CA VAL A 46 0.61 4.93 8.56
C VAL A 46 0.45 5.73 7.28
N CYS A 47 -0.59 5.46 6.52
CA CYS A 47 -0.91 6.25 5.34
C CYS A 47 -1.45 7.62 5.74
N SER A 48 -0.75 8.67 5.33
CA SER A 48 -1.20 10.05 5.51
C SER A 48 -0.98 10.85 4.24
N GLY A 49 -2.07 11.38 3.67
CA GLY A 49 -2.02 12.12 2.42
C GLY A 49 -1.56 11.27 1.23
N GLY A 50 -1.89 9.98 1.23
CA GLY A 50 -1.49 9.03 0.19
C GLY A 50 -0.04 8.52 0.27
N VAL A 51 0.71 8.88 1.32
CA VAL A 51 2.10 8.46 1.56
C VAL A 51 2.20 7.63 2.84
N LEU A 52 2.95 6.53 2.82
CA LEU A 52 3.26 5.76 4.01
C LEU A 52 4.32 6.48 4.84
N VAL A 53 3.92 7.02 5.99
CA VAL A 53 4.79 7.75 6.92
C VAL A 53 5.20 6.82 8.06
N SER A 54 6.51 6.73 8.32
CA SER A 54 7.05 5.95 9.44
C SER A 54 6.64 6.56 10.78
N GLN A 55 6.27 5.69 11.72
CA GLN A 55 5.90 5.98 13.09
C GLN A 55 6.66 5.02 14.03
N SER A 56 6.85 5.44 15.27
CA SER A 56 7.46 4.61 16.33
C SER A 56 6.42 4.27 17.37
N CYS A 57 6.47 3.03 17.87
CA CYS A 57 5.76 2.67 19.08
C CYS A 57 6.37 3.37 20.31
N PRO A 58 5.61 3.55 21.40
CA PRO A 58 6.15 3.99 22.68
C PRO A 58 7.32 3.11 23.13
N SER A 59 8.22 3.67 23.94
CA SER A 59 9.43 2.96 24.36
C SER A 59 9.10 1.66 25.08
N GLY A 60 9.57 0.54 24.52
CA GLY A 60 9.36 -0.81 25.06
C GLY A 60 8.21 -1.58 24.41
N ASP A 61 7.41 -0.93 23.56
CA ASP A 61 6.33 -1.55 22.81
C ASP A 61 6.74 -1.83 21.36
N TYR A 62 6.01 -2.76 20.74
CA TYR A 62 6.23 -3.29 19.41
C TYR A 62 4.91 -3.27 18.65
N TRP A 63 4.99 -3.01 17.36
CA TRP A 63 3.83 -3.01 16.49
C TRP A 63 3.35 -4.45 16.24
N ASN A 64 2.11 -4.72 16.64
CA ASN A 64 1.42 -5.95 16.35
C ASN A 64 0.05 -5.67 15.73
N ALA A 65 -0.07 -5.92 14.43
CA ALA A 65 -1.35 -6.02 13.70
C ALA A 65 -2.39 -4.92 14.02
N GLY A 66 -1.95 -3.66 14.18
CA GLY A 66 -2.85 -2.52 14.42
C GLY A 66 -2.64 -1.79 15.75
N THR A 67 -1.84 -2.33 16.66
CA THR A 67 -1.57 -1.69 17.96
C THR A 67 -0.11 -1.82 18.39
N CYS A 68 0.36 -0.89 19.22
CA CYS A 68 1.60 -1.05 19.96
C CYS A 68 1.32 -1.81 21.25
N GLU A 69 2.06 -2.88 21.47
CA GLU A 69 1.95 -3.73 22.66
C GLU A 69 3.31 -4.27 23.10
N GLN A 70 3.39 -4.82 24.30
CA GLN A 70 4.61 -5.47 24.77
C GLN A 70 4.97 -6.67 23.90
N ASN A 71 6.27 -6.94 23.75
CA ASN A 71 6.71 -8.09 22.96
C ASN A 71 6.21 -9.41 23.56
N ASN A 72 5.30 -10.06 22.84
CA ASN A 72 4.77 -11.37 23.17
C ASN A 72 5.55 -12.52 22.49
N GLY A 73 6.69 -12.22 21.85
CA GLY A 73 7.49 -13.15 21.06
C GLY A 73 7.20 -13.12 19.56
N GLN A 74 6.25 -12.30 19.08
CA GLN A 74 5.99 -12.13 17.65
C GLN A 74 6.95 -11.16 16.96
N CYS A 75 7.63 -10.28 17.70
CA CYS A 75 8.66 -9.44 17.11
C CYS A 75 9.98 -10.22 16.98
N CYS A 76 10.28 -10.62 15.74
CA CYS A 76 11.56 -11.20 15.34
C CYS A 76 12.12 -10.37 14.17
N PRO A 77 12.81 -9.24 14.43
CA PRO A 77 13.29 -8.34 13.38
C PRO A 77 14.14 -9.09 12.33
N GLY A 78 13.86 -8.86 11.05
CA GLY A 78 14.58 -9.50 9.94
C GLY A 78 14.29 -10.99 9.75
N SER A 79 13.53 -11.62 10.65
CA SER A 79 13.04 -12.99 10.53
C SER A 79 11.58 -13.00 10.13
N CYS A 80 11.19 -13.96 9.31
CA CYS A 80 9.83 -14.07 8.80
C CYS A 80 9.39 -15.53 8.71
N SER A 81 8.09 -15.75 8.56
CA SER A 81 7.51 -17.06 8.29
C SER A 81 6.42 -16.95 7.23
N GLY A 82 6.22 -18.03 6.46
CA GLY A 82 5.28 -18.05 5.35
C GLY A 82 5.78 -17.35 4.09
N ASP A 83 4.86 -17.14 3.15
CA ASP A 83 5.14 -16.62 1.80
C ASP A 83 4.63 -15.18 1.63
N GLU A 84 4.63 -14.40 2.72
CA GLU A 84 4.08 -13.05 2.68
C GLU A 84 4.95 -12.11 1.83
N LEU A 85 4.30 -11.38 0.91
CA LEU A 85 4.91 -10.36 0.07
C LEU A 85 4.31 -9.00 0.41
N GLN A 86 5.19 -8.04 0.72
CA GLN A 86 4.82 -6.69 1.09
C GLN A 86 5.60 -5.69 0.22
N VAL A 87 4.95 -4.67 -0.31
CA VAL A 87 5.64 -3.59 -1.03
C VAL A 87 6.62 -2.89 -0.09
N ASP A 88 7.78 -2.48 -0.61
CA ASP A 88 8.71 -1.63 0.11
C ASP A 88 8.10 -0.21 0.21
N PRO A 89 7.80 0.29 1.42
CA PRO A 89 7.16 1.60 1.60
C PRO A 89 7.98 2.77 1.05
N GLN A 90 9.28 2.59 0.85
CA GLN A 90 10.19 3.61 0.34
C GLN A 90 10.48 3.43 -1.17
N ASN A 91 10.09 2.29 -1.75
CA ASN A 91 10.34 1.97 -3.14
C ASN A 91 9.24 1.08 -3.70
N CYS A 92 8.26 1.67 -4.37
CA CYS A 92 7.14 0.96 -5.00
C CYS A 92 7.58 -0.06 -6.08
N ALA A 93 8.80 0.06 -6.61
CA ALA A 93 9.42 -0.92 -7.52
C ALA A 93 10.20 -2.02 -6.79
N ALA A 94 10.01 -2.16 -5.49
CA ALA A 94 10.59 -3.20 -4.66
C ALA A 94 9.56 -3.78 -3.67
N TYR A 95 9.85 -4.99 -3.19
CA TYR A 95 9.01 -5.70 -2.25
C TYR A 95 9.85 -6.60 -1.34
N TYR A 96 9.37 -6.83 -0.13
CA TYR A 96 9.93 -7.77 0.81
C TYR A 96 9.33 -9.15 0.61
N GLN A 97 10.21 -10.15 0.58
CA GLN A 97 9.85 -11.56 0.48
C GLN A 97 10.55 -12.35 1.58
N CYS A 98 9.84 -13.31 2.18
CA CYS A 98 10.46 -14.27 3.05
C CYS A 98 11.19 -15.36 2.25
N VAL A 99 12.50 -15.50 2.45
CA VAL A 99 13.32 -16.55 1.84
C VAL A 99 14.11 -17.24 2.93
N ASN A 100 13.84 -18.54 3.15
CA ASN A 100 14.49 -19.36 4.19
C ASN A 100 14.43 -18.71 5.60
N GLY A 101 13.29 -18.10 5.93
CA GLY A 101 13.07 -17.45 7.23
C GLY A 101 13.75 -16.09 7.37
N GLN A 102 14.28 -15.52 6.30
CA GLN A 102 14.91 -14.20 6.27
C GLN A 102 14.17 -13.28 5.31
N ILE A 103 14.02 -12.02 5.72
CA ILE A 103 13.40 -10.99 4.89
C ILE A 103 14.40 -10.54 3.84
N VAL A 104 14.02 -10.65 2.58
CA VAL A 104 14.83 -10.21 1.43
C VAL A 104 14.08 -9.12 0.67
N ASN A 105 14.75 -7.99 0.44
CA ASN A 105 14.24 -6.93 -0.42
C ASN A 105 14.54 -7.28 -1.89
N GLN A 106 13.49 -7.54 -2.66
CA GLN A 106 13.52 -7.88 -4.08
C GLN A 106 13.13 -6.66 -4.91
N LYS A 107 13.82 -6.45 -6.03
CA LYS A 107 13.49 -5.38 -6.99
C LYS A 107 12.71 -5.94 -8.16
N CYS A 108 11.66 -5.24 -8.54
CA CYS A 108 10.99 -5.47 -9.81
C CYS A 108 11.90 -5.05 -10.99
N ALA A 109 11.61 -5.57 -12.17
CA ALA A 109 12.34 -5.19 -13.39
C ALA A 109 12.13 -3.69 -13.70
N THR A 110 13.05 -3.09 -14.45
CA THR A 110 12.93 -1.68 -14.85
C THR A 110 11.63 -1.43 -15.60
N GLY A 111 10.91 -0.37 -15.22
CA GLY A 111 9.60 -0.02 -15.78
C GLY A 111 8.43 -0.85 -15.23
N THR A 112 8.64 -1.59 -14.13
CA THR A 112 7.59 -2.34 -13.43
C THR A 112 7.55 -1.98 -11.95
N TYR A 113 6.39 -2.11 -11.33
CA TYR A 113 6.19 -1.88 -9.89
C TYR A 113 5.52 -3.10 -9.24
N PHE A 114 5.64 -3.24 -7.92
CA PHE A 114 5.01 -4.34 -7.20
C PHE A 114 3.53 -4.04 -6.91
N ASP A 115 2.63 -4.77 -7.56
CA ASP A 115 1.21 -4.70 -7.28
C ASP A 115 0.86 -5.63 -6.12
N THR A 116 0.42 -5.05 -5.00
CA THR A 116 0.09 -5.79 -3.78
C THR A 116 -1.23 -6.55 -3.86
N SER A 117 -2.11 -6.20 -4.79
CA SER A 117 -3.43 -6.84 -4.99
C SER A 117 -3.29 -8.17 -5.72
N ILE A 118 -2.38 -8.25 -6.69
CA ILE A 118 -2.07 -9.50 -7.40
C ILE A 118 -0.75 -10.16 -6.97
N LYS A 119 -0.01 -9.53 -6.05
CA LYS A 119 1.26 -10.01 -5.48
C LYS A 119 2.32 -10.30 -6.56
N ALA A 120 2.46 -9.40 -7.53
CA ALA A 120 3.38 -9.55 -8.66
C ALA A 120 3.90 -8.20 -9.17
N CYS A 121 5.06 -8.23 -9.84
CA CYS A 121 5.56 -7.06 -10.57
C CYS A 121 4.77 -6.87 -11.88
N VAL A 122 4.25 -5.67 -12.10
CA VAL A 122 3.46 -5.31 -13.29
C VAL A 122 4.03 -4.07 -13.97
N VAL A 123 3.78 -3.94 -15.28
CA VAL A 123 4.25 -2.79 -16.07
C VAL A 123 3.63 -1.50 -15.55
N ASP A 124 4.46 -0.48 -15.34
CA ASP A 124 4.01 0.84 -14.92
C ASP A 124 3.68 1.74 -16.12
N SER A 125 2.61 1.42 -16.85
CA SER A 125 2.20 2.24 -18.00
C SER A 125 1.54 3.57 -17.61
N GLU A 126 1.09 3.69 -16.37
CA GLU A 126 0.34 4.84 -15.86
C GLU A 126 1.20 5.78 -15.01
N GLY A 127 2.45 5.41 -14.71
CA GLY A 127 3.34 6.20 -13.85
C GLY A 127 2.88 6.20 -12.39
N ILE A 128 2.35 5.08 -11.92
CA ILE A 128 1.94 4.87 -10.52
C ILE A 128 3.17 4.91 -9.62
N CYS A 129 4.28 4.33 -10.08
CA CYS A 129 5.53 4.27 -9.34
C CYS A 129 6.54 5.25 -9.94
N VAL A 130 6.40 6.52 -9.56
CA VAL A 130 7.36 7.57 -9.90
C VAL A 130 8.54 7.53 -8.95
N GLY A 131 9.68 7.02 -9.44
CA GLY A 131 10.98 7.02 -8.75
C GLY A 131 11.76 8.31 -8.90
#